data_AF-A0A1X2I5T7-F1
#
_entry.id   AF-A0A1X2I5T7-F1
#
_cell.length_a   1.000
_cell.length_b   1.000
_cell.length_c   1.000
_cell.angle_alpha   90.00
_cell.angle_beta   90.00
_cell.angle_gamma   90.00
#
_symmetry.space_group_name_H-M   'P 1'
#
loop_
_entity.id
_entity.type
_entity.pdbx_description
1 polymer ?
#
loop_
_entity_poly.entity_id
_entity_poly.type
_entity_poly.pdbx_seq_one_letter_code
_entity_poly.pdbx_strand_id
1 'polypeptide(L)'
;MMRGLVGPQVINNLVSGVLIENAPLDNGETTEYRNFLLQLLSIRTQTLSLLTQPLHQFFQLRKVACYFWFDPSTEQIMYHRPGQGGTESQNNANFLNNVYEKTSTWNVANGITKTEMQEQQTDQINIAFCIKATCTDAKAAKTIAPSNTDKIIEDKDAIVANVLWKTLEIRDFLTSSKHVYTTWGRALSISLSTLKNPTSNEQEAFLTAFELIRFGVLTANPYSKTYGKPVGDDKQHRHITLFARTMSLLPMEFKVSRRWALSGFIIIHVHFIPFLELSLVRSF
;
A
#
# COMPACT_ATOMS: atom_id res chain seq x y z
N MET A 1 3.61 23.23 -4.61
CA MET A 1 3.60 22.32 -5.78
C MET A 1 3.66 20.84 -5.37
N MET A 2 2.92 20.39 -4.34
CA MET A 2 2.86 18.96 -3.94
C MET A 2 1.42 18.46 -3.74
N ARG A 3 0.41 19.24 -4.14
CA ARG A 3 -1.00 18.87 -3.93
C ARG A 3 -1.33 17.68 -4.83
N GLY A 4 -1.60 16.52 -4.22
CA GLY A 4 -2.10 15.33 -4.90
C GLY A 4 -1.07 14.26 -5.28
N LEU A 5 0.22 14.45 -4.97
CA LEU A 5 1.29 13.47 -5.21
C LEU A 5 1.89 12.88 -3.91
N VAL A 6 1.69 13.55 -2.79
CA VAL A 6 2.22 13.09 -1.50
C VAL A 6 1.19 13.38 -0.43
N GLY A 7 1.00 12.40 0.44
CA GLY A 7 -0.01 12.42 1.48
C GLY A 7 0.36 13.48 2.48
N PRO A 8 -0.57 14.38 2.86
CA PRO A 8 -0.27 15.47 3.77
C PRO A 8 0.25 14.94 5.12
N GLN A 9 -0.18 13.74 5.53
CA GLN A 9 0.30 13.09 6.75
C GLN A 9 1.80 12.81 6.72
N VAL A 10 2.35 12.32 5.61
CA VAL A 10 3.78 11.98 5.50
C VAL A 10 4.63 13.25 5.65
N ILE A 11 4.23 14.33 4.98
CA ILE A 11 4.90 15.63 5.08
C ILE A 11 4.77 16.18 6.49
N ASN A 12 3.58 16.13 7.08
CA ASN A 12 3.36 16.60 8.45
C ASN A 12 4.23 15.84 9.46
N ASN A 13 4.33 14.51 9.34
CA ASN A 13 5.18 13.69 10.20
C ASN A 13 6.66 14.06 10.03
N LEU A 14 7.12 14.31 8.81
CA LEU A 14 8.49 14.75 8.54
C LEU A 14 8.75 16.14 9.14
N VAL A 15 7.79 17.07 9.02
CA VAL A 15 7.91 18.45 9.50
C VAL A 15 7.73 18.56 11.03
N SER A 16 6.96 17.68 11.66
CA SER A 16 6.82 17.61 13.12
C SER A 16 7.96 16.81 13.77
N GLY A 17 8.48 15.79 13.07
CA GLY A 17 9.36 14.77 13.64
C GLY A 17 8.62 13.71 14.46
N VAL A 18 7.28 13.74 14.47
CA VAL A 18 6.46 12.85 15.31
C VAL A 18 5.20 12.40 14.58
N LEU A 19 4.92 11.09 14.65
CA LEU A 19 3.66 10.45 14.30
C LEU A 19 2.98 9.96 15.58
N ILE A 20 1.76 10.42 15.84
CA ILE A 20 0.95 9.97 16.99
C ILE A 20 -0.18 9.10 16.47
N GLU A 21 -0.19 7.82 16.86
CA GLU A 21 -1.29 6.91 16.57
C GLU A 21 -2.33 6.96 17.68
N ASN A 22 -3.50 7.49 17.37
CA ASN A 22 -4.60 7.62 18.32
C ASN A 22 -5.37 6.29 18.48
N ALA A 23 -6.04 6.14 19.63
CA ALA A 23 -6.92 5.00 19.85
C ALA A 23 -8.09 5.02 18.86
N PRO A 24 -8.45 3.86 18.26
CA PRO A 24 -9.62 3.75 17.39
C PRO A 24 -10.92 3.82 18.22
N LEU A 25 -12.06 3.96 17.54
CA LEU A 25 -13.37 4.17 18.17
C LEU A 25 -13.83 3.01 19.07
N ASP A 26 -13.30 1.81 18.85
CA ASP A 26 -13.56 0.61 19.65
C ASP A 26 -12.57 0.44 20.82
N ASN A 27 -11.81 1.50 21.14
CA ASN A 27 -10.68 1.55 22.08
C ASN A 27 -9.49 0.64 21.72
N GLY A 28 -9.47 0.03 20.53
CA GLY A 28 -8.30 -0.68 20.00
C GLY A 28 -7.88 -1.91 20.82
N GLU A 29 -8.87 -2.56 21.44
CA GLU A 29 -8.65 -3.74 22.27
C GLU A 29 -8.29 -4.99 21.46
N THR A 30 -8.38 -4.94 20.12
CA THR A 30 -7.98 -6.05 19.25
C THR A 30 -6.46 -6.13 19.10
N THR A 31 -5.89 -7.31 19.30
CA THR A 31 -4.43 -7.53 19.12
C THR A 31 -4.06 -7.43 17.64
N GLU A 32 -4.98 -7.79 16.75
CA GLU A 32 -4.80 -7.71 15.30
C GLU A 32 -4.59 -6.27 14.83
N TYR A 33 -5.32 -5.30 15.39
CA TYR A 33 -5.15 -3.90 15.05
C TYR A 33 -3.79 -3.35 15.52
N ARG A 34 -3.35 -3.74 16.73
CA ARG A 34 -2.02 -3.35 17.24
C ARG A 34 -0.90 -3.92 16.37
N ASN A 35 -0.98 -5.20 16.03
CA ASN A 35 -0.01 -5.88 15.15
C ASN A 35 -0.02 -5.28 13.73
N PHE A 36 -1.19 -4.90 13.23
CA PHE A 36 -1.31 -4.21 11.95
C PHE A 36 -0.61 -2.86 11.97
N LEU A 37 -0.80 -2.04 13.02
CA LEU A 37 -0.13 -0.75 13.15
C LEU A 37 1.40 -0.88 13.21
N LEU A 38 1.92 -1.90 13.91
CA LEU A 38 3.35 -2.21 13.93
C LEU A 38 3.89 -2.57 12.55
N GLN A 39 3.16 -3.40 11.78
CA GLN A 39 3.53 -3.74 10.42
C GLN A 39 3.41 -2.54 9.46
N LEU A 40 2.39 -1.70 9.62
CA LEU A 40 2.15 -0.48 8.83
C LEU A 40 3.28 0.54 9.00
N LEU A 41 3.93 0.57 10.16
CA LEU A 41 5.08 1.44 10.42
C LEU A 41 6.23 1.20 9.43
N SER A 42 6.41 -0.05 9.00
CA SER A 42 7.44 -0.38 7.99
C SER A 42 7.17 0.34 6.67
N ILE A 43 5.92 0.33 6.21
CA ILE A 43 5.48 0.98 4.97
C ILE A 43 5.68 2.47 5.06
N ARG A 44 5.25 3.09 6.17
CA ARG A 44 5.41 4.53 6.39
C ARG A 44 6.88 4.94 6.42
N THR A 45 7.74 4.08 6.96
CA THR A 45 9.20 4.30 6.96
C THR A 45 9.78 4.23 5.54
N GLN A 46 9.30 3.30 4.69
CA GLN A 46 9.68 3.23 3.27
C GLN A 46 9.20 4.46 2.50
N THR A 47 7.96 4.90 2.72
CA THR A 47 7.41 6.12 2.12
C THR A 47 8.23 7.35 2.51
N LEU A 48 8.56 7.50 3.80
CA LEU A 48 9.45 8.58 4.25
C LEU A 48 10.80 8.50 3.56
N SER A 49 11.37 7.31 3.37
CA SER A 49 12.66 7.16 2.70
C SER A 49 12.64 7.65 1.27
N LEU A 50 11.62 7.23 0.51
CA LEU A 50 11.40 7.68 -0.87
C LEU A 50 11.21 9.20 -0.95
N LEU A 51 10.49 9.78 0.02
CA LEU A 51 10.26 11.22 0.08
C LEU A 51 11.53 12.01 0.43
N THR A 52 12.31 11.56 1.41
CA THR A 52 13.43 12.37 1.96
C THR A 52 14.71 12.27 1.16
N GLN A 53 14.98 11.15 0.48
CA GLN A 53 16.24 10.96 -0.24
C GLN A 53 16.56 12.06 -1.27
N PRO A 54 15.61 12.51 -2.12
CA PRO A 54 15.91 13.60 -3.06
C PRO A 54 15.94 14.99 -2.41
N LEU A 55 15.60 15.12 -1.12
CA LEU A 55 15.54 16.41 -0.42
C LEU A 55 16.90 16.78 0.20
N HIS A 56 16.99 18.03 0.68
CA HIS A 56 18.17 18.52 1.41
C HIS A 56 18.52 17.64 2.62
N GLN A 57 19.81 17.53 2.94
CA GLN A 57 20.34 16.71 4.04
C GLN A 57 19.64 16.95 5.39
N PHE A 58 19.16 18.18 5.62
CA PHE A 58 18.32 18.53 6.76
C PHE A 58 17.13 17.57 6.94
N PHE A 59 16.41 17.25 5.87
CA PHE A 59 15.27 16.34 5.90
C PHE A 59 15.69 14.87 5.96
N GLN A 60 16.83 14.52 5.35
CA GLN A 60 17.36 13.15 5.38
C GLN A 60 17.86 12.73 6.78
N LEU A 61 18.35 13.67 7.58
CA LEU A 61 18.88 13.42 8.92
C LEU A 61 17.83 13.58 10.02
N ARG A 62 16.64 14.08 9.67
CA ARG A 62 15.64 14.42 10.66
C ARG A 62 15.09 13.16 11.32
N LYS A 63 15.13 13.08 12.64
CA LYS A 63 14.49 11.98 13.37
C LYS A 63 12.97 12.10 13.25
N VAL A 64 12.31 10.99 12.90
CA VAL A 64 10.86 10.88 12.98
C VAL A 64 10.49 9.70 13.88
N ALA A 65 9.75 9.98 14.94
CA ALA A 65 9.35 9.01 15.96
C ALA A 65 7.84 8.73 15.89
N CYS A 66 7.45 7.48 16.11
CA CYS A 66 6.06 7.05 16.22
C CYS A 66 5.74 6.70 17.67
N TYR A 67 4.60 7.19 18.16
CA TYR A 67 4.04 6.85 19.48
C TYR A 67 2.70 6.17 19.28
N PHE A 68 2.55 4.98 19.86
CA PHE A 68 1.29 4.24 19.84
C PHE A 68 0.46 4.55 21.08
N TRP A 69 -0.85 4.74 20.92
CA TRP A 69 -1.76 4.93 22.06
C TRP A 69 -1.69 3.79 23.10
N PHE A 70 -1.39 2.56 22.67
CA PHE A 70 -1.28 1.39 23.54
C PHE A 70 0.11 1.23 24.19
N ASP A 71 1.08 2.03 23.77
CA ASP A 71 2.42 2.08 24.35
C ASP A 71 3.02 3.49 24.16
N PRO A 72 2.49 4.50 24.88
CA PRO A 72 2.89 5.90 24.67
C PRO A 72 4.27 6.23 25.26
N SER A 73 4.80 5.37 26.13
CA SER A 73 6.13 5.52 26.74
C SER A 73 7.27 5.12 25.80
N THR A 74 6.99 4.28 24.80
CA THR A 74 8.02 3.75 23.91
C THR A 74 8.10 4.56 22.62
N GLU A 75 9.29 5.07 22.33
CA GLU A 75 9.56 5.76 21.08
C GLU A 75 9.93 4.76 19.98
N GLN A 76 9.15 4.70 18.91
CA GLN A 76 9.41 3.84 17.75
C GLN A 76 10.00 4.67 16.62
N ILE A 77 11.32 4.59 16.42
CA ILE A 77 12.04 5.43 15.45
C ILE A 77 11.83 4.89 14.03
N MET A 78 11.41 5.75 13.09
CA MET A 78 11.30 5.42 11.67
C MET A 78 12.63 5.70 10.96
N TYR A 79 13.47 4.66 10.81
CA TYR A 79 14.75 4.72 10.11
C TYR A 79 14.57 4.83 8.59
N HIS A 80 14.33 6.04 8.09
CA HIS A 80 14.05 6.31 6.68
C HIS A 80 15.30 6.69 5.87
N ARG A 81 16.48 6.77 6.49
CA ARG A 81 17.75 6.95 5.79
C ARG A 81 18.34 5.59 5.37
N PRO A 82 18.87 5.46 4.14
CA PRO A 82 19.59 4.27 3.71
C PRO A 82 20.71 3.90 4.65
N GLY A 83 20.82 2.59 4.94
CA GLY A 83 21.83 2.04 5.84
C GLY A 83 21.57 2.28 7.33
N GLN A 84 20.44 2.89 7.72
CA GLN A 84 20.00 2.93 9.13
C GLN A 84 18.99 1.81 9.41
N GLY A 85 19.09 1.19 10.58
CA GLY A 85 18.25 0.06 11.02
C GLY A 85 19.08 -1.10 11.59
N GLY A 86 18.39 -2.14 12.09
CA GLY A 86 18.99 -3.40 12.58
C GLY A 86 18.83 -4.55 11.58
N THR A 87 19.25 -5.76 11.97
CA THR A 87 19.01 -6.99 11.20
C THR A 87 17.52 -7.29 11.08
N GLU A 88 17.11 -7.85 9.93
CA GLU A 88 15.75 -8.18 9.47
C GLU A 88 14.97 -9.14 10.40
N SER A 89 14.81 -8.79 11.67
CA SER A 89 13.98 -9.53 12.61
C SER A 89 12.54 -9.04 12.45
N GLN A 90 11.72 -9.93 11.90
CA GLN A 90 10.27 -9.79 11.80
C GLN A 90 9.71 -9.35 13.16
N ASN A 91 9.19 -8.11 13.22
CA ASN A 91 8.37 -7.49 14.28
C ASN A 91 8.88 -6.15 14.86
N ASN A 92 10.02 -5.60 14.41
CA ASN A 92 10.49 -4.31 14.92
C ASN A 92 10.64 -3.26 13.80
N ALA A 93 10.40 -1.99 14.15
CA ALA A 93 10.52 -0.79 13.33
C ALA A 93 11.91 -0.55 12.68
N ASN A 94 12.83 -1.51 12.81
CA ASN A 94 14.26 -1.39 12.58
C ASN A 94 14.70 -2.29 11.41
N PHE A 95 13.97 -2.30 10.30
CA PHE A 95 14.43 -2.97 9.07
C PHE A 95 15.41 -2.08 8.31
N LEU A 96 16.38 -2.69 7.60
CA LEU A 96 17.29 -1.94 6.73
C LEU A 96 16.51 -1.36 5.54
N ASN A 97 16.43 -0.04 5.49
CA ASN A 97 15.66 0.64 4.46
C ASN A 97 16.53 0.99 3.24
N ASN A 98 16.51 0.16 2.21
CA ASN A 98 17.22 0.37 0.94
C ASN A 98 16.25 0.58 -0.25
N VAL A 99 15.00 0.97 0.04
CA VAL A 99 13.94 1.07 -0.98
C VAL A 99 14.26 2.09 -2.07
N TYR A 100 14.82 3.24 -1.67
CA TYR A 100 15.22 4.26 -2.64
C TYR A 100 16.33 3.75 -3.57
N GLU A 101 17.36 3.10 -3.03
CA GLU A 101 18.46 2.54 -3.83
C GLU A 101 17.95 1.50 -4.82
N LYS A 102 17.14 0.54 -4.36
CA LYS A 102 16.53 -0.50 -5.20
C LYS A 102 15.76 0.07 -6.38
N THR A 103 14.91 1.07 -6.11
CA THR A 103 14.03 1.68 -7.13
C THR A 103 14.71 2.77 -7.97
N SER A 104 15.94 3.16 -7.65
CA SER A 104 16.72 4.13 -8.42
C SER A 104 17.48 3.51 -9.60
N THR A 105 17.57 2.17 -9.64
CA THR A 105 18.38 1.42 -10.63
C THR A 105 17.81 1.46 -12.04
N TRP A 106 16.51 1.66 -12.20
CA TRP A 106 15.83 1.62 -13.50
C TRP A 106 14.77 2.71 -13.65
N ASN A 107 14.44 3.01 -14.91
CA ASN A 107 13.28 3.80 -15.31
C ASN A 107 12.62 3.21 -16.57
N VAL A 108 11.39 3.61 -16.86
CA VAL A 108 10.71 3.28 -18.12
C VAL A 108 10.82 4.44 -19.08
N ALA A 109 11.27 4.16 -20.31
CA ALA A 109 11.35 5.14 -21.38
C ALA A 109 9.98 5.42 -22.02
N ASN A 110 9.72 6.69 -22.35
CA ASN A 110 8.42 7.16 -22.88
C ASN A 110 7.91 6.38 -24.11
N GLY A 111 8.81 5.91 -24.99
CA GLY A 111 8.42 5.17 -26.20
C GLY A 111 7.79 3.81 -25.91
N ILE A 112 8.10 3.22 -24.76
CA ILE A 112 7.63 1.89 -24.36
C ILE A 112 6.18 1.98 -23.89
N THR A 113 5.88 2.98 -23.07
CA THR A 113 4.52 3.23 -22.56
C THR A 113 3.52 3.45 -23.69
N LYS A 114 3.87 4.27 -24.70
CA LYS A 114 2.99 4.54 -25.84
C LYS A 114 2.73 3.31 -26.71
N THR A 115 3.78 2.52 -26.97
CA THR A 115 3.65 1.26 -27.72
C THR A 115 2.74 0.28 -26.98
N GLU A 116 2.92 0.13 -25.67
CA GLU A 116 2.11 -0.79 -24.86
C GLU A 116 0.66 -0.31 -24.71
N MET A 117 0.40 1.01 -24.64
CA MET A 117 -0.95 1.56 -24.66
C MET A 117 -1.69 1.22 -25.96
N GLN A 118 -1.00 1.31 -27.11
CA GLN A 118 -1.55 0.90 -28.39
C GLN A 118 -1.83 -0.61 -28.45
N GLU A 119 -0.90 -1.44 -27.96
CA GLU A 119 -1.07 -2.91 -27.91
C GLU A 119 -2.25 -3.32 -27.02
N GLN A 120 -2.42 -2.67 -25.87
CA GLN A 120 -3.49 -2.96 -24.92
C GLN A 120 -4.82 -2.26 -25.24
N GLN A 121 -4.84 -1.37 -26.23
CA GLN A 121 -6.01 -0.55 -26.61
C GLN A 121 -6.59 0.22 -25.39
N THR A 122 -5.72 0.88 -24.63
CA THR A 122 -6.10 1.67 -23.44
C THR A 122 -5.50 3.06 -23.47
N ASP A 123 -6.28 4.03 -23.02
CA ASP A 123 -5.87 5.42 -22.86
C ASP A 123 -5.47 5.75 -21.41
N GLN A 124 -5.57 4.77 -20.50
CA GLN A 124 -5.25 4.94 -19.08
C GLN A 124 -4.15 4.00 -18.62
N ILE A 125 -3.18 4.58 -17.92
CA ILE A 125 -2.12 3.86 -17.22
C ILE A 125 -2.58 3.66 -15.78
N ASN A 126 -2.92 2.41 -15.48
CA ASN A 126 -3.39 1.98 -14.17
C ASN A 126 -2.68 0.67 -13.77
N ILE A 127 -3.02 0.13 -12.60
CA ILE A 127 -2.38 -1.09 -12.07
C ILE A 127 -2.60 -2.27 -13.02
N ALA A 128 -3.81 -2.41 -13.58
CA ALA A 128 -4.13 -3.47 -14.53
C ALA A 128 -3.27 -3.37 -15.81
N PHE A 129 -3.03 -2.16 -16.32
CA PHE A 129 -2.11 -1.92 -17.44
C PHE A 129 -0.67 -2.36 -17.10
N CYS A 130 -0.14 -1.93 -15.95
CA CYS A 130 1.23 -2.25 -15.52
C CYS A 130 1.44 -3.75 -15.29
N ILE A 131 0.43 -4.44 -14.73
CA ILE A 131 0.44 -5.89 -14.57
C ILE A 131 0.43 -6.56 -15.94
N LYS A 132 -0.51 -6.24 -16.84
CA LYS A 132 -0.55 -6.82 -18.20
C LYS A 132 0.75 -6.62 -18.99
N ALA A 133 1.37 -5.45 -18.84
CA ALA A 133 2.64 -5.08 -19.48
C ALA A 133 3.85 -5.86 -18.92
N THR A 134 3.67 -6.67 -17.88
CA THR A 134 4.71 -7.53 -17.27
C THR A 134 4.31 -9.01 -17.27
N CYS A 135 3.27 -9.38 -18.03
CA CYS A 135 2.71 -10.74 -18.03
C CYS A 135 3.63 -11.82 -18.62
N THR A 136 4.55 -11.44 -19.50
CA THR A 136 5.55 -12.34 -20.08
C THR A 136 6.94 -11.78 -19.87
N ASP A 137 7.96 -12.64 -19.78
CA ASP A 137 9.35 -12.23 -19.56
C ASP A 137 9.84 -11.26 -20.65
N ALA A 138 9.39 -11.46 -21.90
CA ALA A 138 9.69 -10.56 -23.01
C ALA A 138 9.07 -9.16 -22.84
N LYS A 139 7.86 -9.07 -22.27
CA LYS A 139 7.22 -7.77 -21.96
C LYS A 139 7.85 -7.13 -20.73
N ALA A 140 8.12 -7.91 -19.67
CA ALA A 140 8.80 -7.45 -18.46
C ALA A 140 10.17 -6.82 -18.77
N ALA A 141 10.97 -7.45 -19.65
CA ALA A 141 12.26 -6.90 -20.07
C ALA A 141 12.16 -5.52 -20.74
N LYS A 142 11.05 -5.21 -21.44
CA LYS A 142 10.82 -3.88 -22.03
C LYS A 142 10.54 -2.82 -20.96
N THR A 143 9.99 -3.20 -19.82
CA THR A 143 9.63 -2.24 -18.76
C THR A 143 10.82 -1.78 -17.92
N ILE A 144 12.04 -2.22 -18.23
CA ILE A 144 13.26 -1.88 -17.49
C ILE A 144 14.27 -1.28 -18.47
N ALA A 145 14.53 0.01 -18.33
CA ALA A 145 15.69 0.67 -18.92
C ALA A 145 16.65 1.11 -17.79
N PRO A 146 17.97 1.04 -18.00
CA PRO A 146 18.93 1.60 -17.05
C PRO A 146 18.60 3.06 -16.77
N SER A 147 18.53 3.43 -15.49
CA SER A 147 18.22 4.80 -15.09
C SER A 147 19.32 5.74 -15.58
N ASN A 148 19.01 6.60 -16.55
CA ASN A 148 19.90 7.66 -17.00
C ASN A 148 19.61 8.94 -16.20
N THR A 149 20.54 9.31 -15.33
CA THR A 149 20.43 10.47 -14.43
C THR A 149 20.38 11.80 -15.19
N ASP A 150 20.85 11.84 -16.43
CA ASP A 150 20.92 13.06 -17.25
C ASP A 150 19.60 13.36 -17.98
N LYS A 151 18.69 12.39 -18.06
CA LYS A 151 17.42 12.55 -18.80
C LYS A 151 16.23 12.60 -17.85
N ILE A 152 15.73 13.82 -17.63
CA ILE A 152 14.53 14.07 -16.83
C ILE A 152 13.31 13.47 -17.56
N ILE A 153 12.46 12.76 -16.81
CA ILE A 153 11.18 12.24 -17.31
C ILE A 153 10.16 13.37 -17.21
N GLU A 154 9.76 13.93 -18.35
CA GLU A 154 8.82 15.05 -18.42
C GLU A 154 7.40 14.63 -18.79
N ASP A 155 7.26 13.46 -19.43
CA ASP A 155 5.98 12.96 -19.94
C ASP A 155 5.14 12.40 -18.79
N LYS A 156 3.92 12.92 -18.62
CA LYS A 156 3.00 12.55 -17.53
C LYS A 156 2.77 11.04 -17.47
N ASP A 157 2.53 10.43 -18.62
CA ASP A 157 2.20 9.02 -18.73
C ASP A 157 3.40 8.15 -18.35
N ALA A 158 4.60 8.53 -18.78
CA ALA A 158 5.84 7.91 -18.33
C ALA A 158 6.06 8.05 -16.82
N ILE A 159 5.78 9.22 -16.22
CA ILE A 159 5.88 9.43 -14.76
C ILE A 159 4.94 8.47 -14.03
N VAL A 160 3.65 8.43 -14.41
CA VAL A 160 2.65 7.56 -13.77
C VAL A 160 3.06 6.09 -13.89
N ALA A 161 3.52 5.65 -15.06
CA ALA A 161 3.93 4.27 -15.28
C ALA A 161 5.14 3.90 -14.39
N ASN A 162 6.15 4.78 -14.31
CA ASN A 162 7.31 4.58 -13.43
C ASN A 162 6.90 4.47 -11.96
N VAL A 163 6.02 5.34 -11.48
CA VAL A 163 5.51 5.31 -10.10
C VAL A 163 4.77 4.01 -9.81
N LEU A 164 3.88 3.57 -10.71
CA LEU A 164 3.10 2.35 -10.51
C LEU A 164 3.98 1.09 -10.53
N TRP A 165 4.93 0.95 -11.47
CA TRP A 165 5.83 -0.21 -11.48
C TRP A 165 6.77 -0.23 -10.27
N LYS A 166 7.31 0.93 -9.85
CA LYS A 166 8.09 1.01 -8.60
C LYS A 166 7.24 0.61 -7.40
N THR A 167 5.98 1.03 -7.35
CA THR A 167 5.06 0.61 -6.29
C THR A 167 4.86 -0.90 -6.31
N LEU A 168 4.62 -1.51 -7.47
CA LEU A 168 4.47 -2.96 -7.61
C LEU A 168 5.73 -3.74 -7.22
N GLU A 169 6.92 -3.19 -7.49
CA GLU A 169 8.20 -3.75 -7.06
C GLU A 169 8.39 -3.64 -5.55
N ILE A 170 8.19 -2.45 -4.96
CA ILE A 170 8.32 -2.21 -3.50
C ILE A 170 7.38 -3.11 -2.71
N ARG A 171 6.19 -3.34 -3.24
CA ARG A 171 5.16 -4.20 -2.64
C ARG A 171 5.31 -5.67 -3.02
N ASP A 172 6.44 -6.11 -3.59
CA ASP A 172 6.70 -7.52 -3.93
C ASP A 172 5.59 -8.17 -4.80
N PHE A 173 4.87 -7.40 -5.62
CA PHE A 173 4.04 -7.97 -6.70
C PHE A 173 4.91 -8.33 -7.90
N LEU A 174 5.99 -7.57 -8.09
CA LEU A 174 7.01 -7.79 -9.10
C LEU A 174 8.37 -8.04 -8.44
N THR A 175 9.16 -8.92 -9.04
CA THR A 175 10.54 -9.19 -8.61
C THR A 175 11.40 -7.96 -8.84
N SER A 176 12.30 -7.68 -7.88
CA SER A 176 13.22 -6.55 -7.98
C SER A 176 14.04 -6.58 -9.26
N SER A 177 14.10 -5.45 -9.95
CA SER A 177 14.91 -5.20 -11.16
C SER A 177 14.68 -6.13 -12.36
N LYS A 178 13.64 -6.99 -12.34
CA LYS A 178 13.28 -7.88 -13.46
C LYS A 178 11.81 -7.78 -13.88
N HIS A 179 10.96 -7.19 -13.04
CA HIS A 179 9.52 -7.05 -13.29
C HIS A 179 8.80 -8.36 -13.62
N VAL A 180 9.29 -9.48 -13.10
CA VAL A 180 8.63 -10.78 -13.22
C VAL A 180 7.65 -10.96 -12.07
N TYR A 181 6.46 -11.48 -12.35
CA TYR A 181 5.46 -11.75 -11.31
C TYR A 181 5.98 -12.64 -10.19
N THR A 182 5.80 -12.17 -8.96
CA THR A 182 5.88 -13.02 -7.76
C THR A 182 4.60 -13.86 -7.63
N THR A 183 4.50 -14.72 -6.62
CA THR A 183 3.25 -15.42 -6.28
C THR A 183 2.10 -14.43 -6.07
N TRP A 184 2.38 -13.29 -5.42
CA TRP A 184 1.41 -12.22 -5.21
C TRP A 184 1.04 -11.50 -6.50
N GLY A 185 2.03 -11.20 -7.36
CA GLY A 185 1.78 -10.61 -8.68
C GLY A 185 0.90 -11.48 -9.57
N ARG A 186 1.14 -12.81 -9.57
CA ARG A 186 0.30 -13.78 -10.30
C ARG A 186 -1.12 -13.79 -9.75
N ALA A 187 -1.28 -13.83 -8.43
CA ALA A 187 -2.60 -13.80 -7.79
C ALA A 187 -3.36 -12.51 -8.12
N LEU A 188 -2.68 -11.36 -8.10
CA LEU A 188 -3.27 -10.07 -8.50
C LEU A 188 -3.67 -10.07 -9.98
N SER A 189 -2.81 -10.58 -10.88
CA SER A 189 -3.11 -10.67 -12.31
C SER A 189 -4.34 -11.54 -12.60
N ILE A 190 -4.48 -12.68 -11.90
CA ILE A 190 -5.66 -13.55 -12.02
C ILE A 190 -6.90 -12.86 -11.47
N SER A 191 -6.76 -12.15 -10.34
CA SER A 191 -7.90 -11.45 -9.73
C SER A 191 -8.41 -10.32 -10.65
N LEU A 192 -7.50 -9.52 -11.21
CA LEU A 192 -7.84 -8.45 -12.14
C LEU A 192 -8.43 -8.94 -13.46
N SER A 193 -8.09 -10.15 -13.92
CA SER A 193 -8.65 -10.72 -15.15
C SER A 193 -10.09 -11.23 -14.99
N THR A 194 -10.58 -11.39 -13.75
CA THR A 194 -11.99 -11.71 -13.49
C THR A 194 -12.93 -10.53 -13.78
N LEU A 195 -12.40 -9.30 -13.73
CA LEU A 195 -13.16 -8.08 -14.01
C LEU A 195 -13.03 -7.66 -15.47
N LYS A 196 -14.16 -7.29 -16.08
CA LYS A 196 -14.18 -6.68 -17.41
C LYS A 196 -13.95 -5.17 -17.26
N ASN A 197 -12.76 -4.70 -17.63
CA ASN A 197 -12.34 -3.29 -17.54
C ASN A 197 -12.43 -2.72 -16.11
N PRO A 198 -11.56 -3.16 -15.19
CA PRO A 198 -11.63 -2.77 -13.79
C PRO A 198 -11.42 -1.26 -13.62
N THR A 199 -12.30 -0.61 -12.86
CA THR A 199 -12.20 0.80 -12.48
C THR A 199 -11.03 1.04 -11.52
N SER A 200 -10.61 2.30 -11.33
CA SER A 200 -9.53 2.65 -10.39
C SER A 200 -9.83 2.16 -8.97
N ASN A 201 -11.08 2.35 -8.51
CA ASN A 201 -11.51 1.95 -7.16
C ASN A 201 -11.46 0.42 -6.97
N GLU A 202 -11.84 -0.35 -8.00
CA GLU A 202 -11.76 -1.82 -7.93
C GLU A 202 -10.30 -2.30 -7.90
N GLN A 203 -9.42 -1.68 -8.67
CA GLN A 203 -7.99 -2.00 -8.68
C GLN A 203 -7.35 -1.69 -7.32
N GLU A 204 -7.68 -0.54 -6.74
CA GLU A 204 -7.24 -0.14 -5.39
C GLU A 204 -7.80 -1.07 -4.30
N ALA A 205 -9.07 -1.47 -4.41
CA ALA A 205 -9.68 -2.41 -3.49
C ALA A 205 -8.96 -3.78 -3.53
N PHE A 206 -8.56 -4.25 -4.72
CA PHE A 206 -7.75 -5.47 -4.83
C PHE A 206 -6.38 -5.31 -4.17
N LEU A 207 -5.63 -4.24 -4.46
CA LEU A 207 -4.33 -4.01 -3.83
C LEU A 207 -4.47 -3.97 -2.30
N THR A 208 -5.46 -3.23 -1.80
CA THR A 208 -5.79 -3.14 -0.37
C THR A 208 -6.11 -4.52 0.19
N ALA A 209 -6.94 -5.32 -0.49
CA ALA A 209 -7.26 -6.68 -0.06
C ALA A 209 -6.00 -7.56 0.07
N PHE A 210 -5.12 -7.56 -0.93
CA PHE A 210 -3.89 -8.33 -0.93
C PHE A 210 -2.97 -7.94 0.24
N GLU A 211 -2.85 -6.65 0.50
CA GLU A 211 -2.05 -6.15 1.62
C GLU A 211 -2.67 -6.50 2.98
N LEU A 212 -3.99 -6.39 3.13
CA LEU A 212 -4.69 -6.81 4.35
C LEU A 212 -4.60 -8.32 4.58
N ILE A 213 -4.55 -9.14 3.52
CA ILE A 213 -4.27 -10.58 3.62
C ILE A 213 -2.85 -10.79 4.13
N ARG A 214 -1.85 -10.07 3.61
CA ARG A 214 -0.46 -10.15 4.06
C ARG A 214 -0.29 -9.76 5.53
N PHE A 215 -1.00 -8.74 5.99
CA PHE A 215 -1.00 -8.36 7.41
C PHE A 215 -1.79 -9.32 8.31
N GLY A 216 -2.46 -10.33 7.74
CA GLY A 216 -3.26 -11.29 8.49
C GLY A 216 -4.55 -10.71 9.06
N VAL A 217 -5.00 -9.54 8.58
CA VAL A 217 -6.22 -8.87 9.08
C VAL A 217 -7.43 -9.17 8.21
N LEU A 218 -7.28 -9.39 6.90
CA LEU A 218 -8.37 -9.87 6.05
C LEU A 218 -8.45 -11.40 6.11
N THR A 219 -9.07 -11.92 7.17
CA THR A 219 -9.23 -13.36 7.40
C THR A 219 -10.68 -13.73 7.72
N ALA A 220 -11.00 -15.02 7.72
CA ALA A 220 -12.30 -15.52 8.18
C ALA A 220 -12.34 -15.75 9.71
N ASN A 221 -11.19 -15.68 10.38
CA ASN A 221 -11.06 -15.96 11.80
C ASN A 221 -11.58 -14.78 12.64
N PRO A 222 -12.22 -15.06 13.79
CA PRO A 222 -12.59 -14.00 14.73
C PRO A 222 -11.33 -13.28 15.22
N TYR A 223 -11.47 -11.98 15.49
CA TYR A 223 -10.42 -11.22 16.16
C TYR A 223 -10.43 -11.49 17.66
N SER A 224 -9.35 -11.10 18.36
CA SER A 224 -9.19 -11.29 19.80
C SER A 224 -10.35 -10.71 20.61
N LYS A 225 -10.96 -9.64 20.10
CA LYS A 225 -12.22 -9.09 20.59
C LYS A 225 -13.30 -9.18 19.51
N THR A 226 -14.42 -9.78 19.87
CA THR A 226 -15.57 -9.96 18.97
C THR A 226 -16.78 -9.21 19.54
N TYR A 227 -17.39 -8.34 18.74
CA TYR A 227 -18.50 -7.46 19.17
C TYR A 227 -19.90 -8.03 18.83
N GLY A 228 -19.98 -9.34 18.58
CA GLY A 228 -21.18 -10.09 18.26
C GLY A 228 -20.86 -11.37 17.47
N LYS A 229 -21.77 -12.33 17.38
CA LYS A 229 -21.63 -13.45 16.44
C LYS A 229 -22.68 -13.34 15.34
N PRO A 230 -22.34 -13.56 14.06
CA PRO A 230 -23.34 -13.70 13.02
C PRO A 230 -24.36 -14.79 13.37
N VAL A 231 -25.52 -14.78 12.74
CA VAL A 231 -26.47 -15.90 12.87
C VAL A 231 -25.96 -17.07 12.01
N GLY A 232 -26.08 -18.30 12.51
CA GLY A 232 -25.71 -19.51 11.77
C GLY A 232 -24.82 -20.48 12.56
N ASP A 233 -24.26 -21.46 11.86
CA ASP A 233 -23.21 -22.34 12.38
C ASP A 233 -21.81 -21.72 12.26
N ASP A 234 -20.80 -22.33 12.90
CA ASP A 234 -19.41 -21.82 12.89
C ASP A 234 -18.82 -21.68 11.47
N LYS A 235 -19.26 -22.52 10.52
CA LYS A 235 -18.81 -22.42 9.13
C LYS A 235 -19.42 -21.18 8.49
N GLN A 236 -20.73 -20.99 8.61
CA GLN A 236 -21.45 -19.84 8.12
C GLN A 236 -20.91 -18.54 8.74
N HIS A 237 -20.60 -18.52 10.04
CA HIS A 237 -19.99 -17.36 10.69
C HIS A 237 -18.68 -16.94 10.05
N ARG A 238 -17.79 -17.90 9.76
CA ARG A 238 -16.50 -17.62 9.09
C ARG A 238 -16.70 -17.04 7.69
N HIS A 239 -17.64 -17.59 6.91
CA HIS A 239 -17.93 -17.09 5.56
C HIS A 239 -18.55 -15.69 5.59
N ILE A 240 -19.53 -15.47 6.48
CA ILE A 240 -20.19 -14.17 6.65
C ILE A 240 -19.17 -13.12 7.11
N THR A 241 -18.27 -13.47 8.03
CA THR A 241 -17.22 -12.57 8.52
C THR A 241 -16.27 -12.16 7.41
N LEU A 242 -15.76 -13.14 6.65
CA LEU A 242 -14.88 -12.84 5.52
C LEU A 242 -15.58 -11.98 4.48
N PHE A 243 -16.81 -12.35 4.11
CA PHE A 243 -17.61 -11.61 3.14
C PHE A 243 -17.86 -10.16 3.58
N ALA A 244 -18.23 -9.93 4.84
CA ALA A 244 -18.45 -8.60 5.39
C ALA A 244 -17.17 -7.75 5.35
N ARG A 245 -16.02 -8.34 5.72
CA ARG A 245 -14.71 -7.67 5.63
C ARG A 245 -14.35 -7.33 4.19
N THR A 246 -14.49 -8.27 3.25
CA THR A 246 -14.22 -7.99 1.83
C THR A 246 -15.15 -6.93 1.24
N MET A 247 -16.44 -6.95 1.61
CA MET A 247 -17.41 -5.97 1.09
C MET A 247 -17.12 -4.56 1.57
N SER A 248 -16.53 -4.40 2.75
CA SER A 248 -16.17 -3.06 3.25
C SER A 248 -15.02 -2.39 2.50
N LEU A 249 -14.29 -3.12 1.64
CA LEU A 249 -13.26 -2.57 0.76
C LEU A 249 -13.83 -1.86 -0.47
N LEU A 250 -15.10 -2.12 -0.81
CA LEU A 250 -15.73 -1.51 -1.96
C LEU A 250 -16.30 -0.14 -1.58
N PRO A 251 -16.26 0.85 -2.49
CA PRO A 251 -16.87 2.14 -2.25
C PRO A 251 -18.38 1.97 -2.03
N MET A 252 -18.84 2.28 -0.82
CA MET A 252 -20.27 2.24 -0.49
C MET A 252 -20.90 3.59 -0.77
N GLU A 253 -21.65 3.69 -1.88
CA GLU A 253 -22.51 4.83 -2.14
C GLU A 253 -23.81 4.70 -1.34
N PHE A 254 -23.86 5.32 -0.16
CA PHE A 254 -25.10 5.39 0.60
C PHE A 254 -26.02 6.43 -0.03
N LYS A 255 -27.11 5.97 -0.66
CA LYS A 255 -28.28 6.84 -0.85
C LYS A 255 -28.76 7.24 0.54
N VAL A 256 -28.89 8.53 0.80
CA VAL A 256 -29.42 9.10 2.05
C VAL A 256 -30.92 8.77 2.14
N SER A 257 -31.24 7.49 2.35
CA SER A 257 -32.58 7.02 2.61
C SER A 257 -32.46 5.92 3.66
N ARG A 258 -32.67 6.34 4.92
CA ARG A 258 -32.73 5.54 6.16
C ARG A 258 -31.38 5.36 6.86
N ARG A 259 -31.40 5.58 8.18
CA ARG A 259 -30.31 5.31 9.12
C ARG A 259 -30.23 3.79 9.31
N TRP A 260 -29.37 3.11 8.56
CA TRP A 260 -29.03 1.72 8.87
C TRP A 260 -27.95 1.76 9.96
N ALA A 261 -28.20 1.08 11.08
CA ALA A 261 -27.15 0.80 12.04
C ALA A 261 -26.17 -0.15 11.34
N LEU A 262 -25.03 0.38 10.87
CA LEU A 262 -23.93 -0.45 10.40
C LEU A 262 -23.55 -1.37 11.56
N SER A 263 -23.59 -2.68 11.33
CA SER A 263 -23.22 -3.64 12.38
C SER A 263 -21.76 -3.39 12.76
N GLY A 264 -21.42 -3.51 14.06
CA GLY A 264 -20.07 -3.21 14.57
C GLY A 264 -18.93 -3.94 13.86
N PHE A 265 -19.24 -5.03 13.14
CA PHE A 265 -18.31 -5.78 12.28
C PHE A 265 -17.75 -4.97 11.11
N ILE A 266 -18.55 -4.08 10.53
CA ILE A 266 -18.13 -3.22 9.41
C ILE A 266 -17.25 -2.10 9.95
N ILE A 267 -17.58 -1.53 11.11
CA ILE A 267 -16.87 -0.39 11.70
C ILE A 267 -15.39 -0.71 11.93
N ILE A 268 -15.06 -1.92 12.42
CA ILE A 268 -13.68 -2.31 12.73
C ILE A 268 -12.87 -2.54 11.45
N HIS A 269 -13.41 -3.20 10.42
CA HIS A 269 -12.66 -3.39 9.17
C HIS A 269 -12.51 -2.08 8.39
N VAL A 270 -13.55 -1.23 8.42
CA VAL A 270 -13.51 0.13 7.89
C VAL A 270 -12.47 1.01 8.59
N HIS A 271 -11.92 0.64 9.74
CA HIS A 271 -10.76 1.35 10.31
C HIS A 271 -9.43 0.97 9.66
N PHE A 272 -9.23 -0.26 9.21
CA PHE A 272 -7.96 -0.64 8.55
C PHE A 272 -7.78 0.06 7.19
N ILE A 273 -8.90 0.34 6.52
CA ILE A 273 -8.94 0.85 5.14
C ILE A 273 -8.41 2.30 5.04
N PRO A 274 -8.87 3.29 5.82
CA PRO A 274 -8.34 4.65 5.77
C PRO A 274 -6.84 4.70 6.08
N PHE A 275 -6.36 3.91 7.04
CA PHE A 275 -4.94 3.89 7.40
C PHE A 275 -4.07 3.25 6.32
N LEU A 276 -4.62 2.30 5.55
CA LEU A 276 -3.94 1.70 4.41
C LEU A 276 -4.03 2.59 3.15
N GLU A 277 -5.19 3.16 2.82
CA GLU A 277 -5.38 4.11 1.71
C GLU A 277 -4.52 5.38 1.88
N LEU A 278 -4.43 5.92 3.10
CA LEU A 278 -3.54 7.04 3.42
C LEU A 278 -2.05 6.68 3.27
N SER A 279 -1.68 5.41 3.45
CA SER A 279 -0.29 4.94 3.42
C SER A 279 0.12 4.33 2.07
N LEU A 280 -0.80 3.83 1.25
CA LEU A 280 -0.55 3.19 -0.05
C LEU A 280 -0.95 4.07 -1.24
N VAL A 281 -2.05 4.81 -1.15
CA VAL A 281 -2.64 5.51 -2.31
C VAL A 281 -2.41 7.02 -2.24
N ARG A 282 -2.32 7.59 -1.03
CA ARG A 282 -1.96 9.00 -0.86
C ARG A 282 -0.47 9.22 -0.66
N SER A 283 0.31 8.18 -0.39
CA SER A 283 1.76 8.28 -0.23
C SER A 283 2.54 8.53 -1.54
N PHE A 284 1.85 8.47 -2.69
CA PHE A 284 2.43 8.54 -4.04
C PHE A 284 1.54 9.37 -4.98
#